data_AF-A0AAW6GQE3-F1
#
_entry.id   AF-A0AAW6GQE3-F1
#
_cell.length_a   1.000
_cell.length_b   1.000
_cell.length_c   1.000
_cell.angle_alpha   90.00
_cell.angle_beta   90.00
_cell.angle_gamma   90.00
#
_symmetry.space_group_name_H-M   'P 1'
#
loop_
_entity.id
_entity.type
_entity.pdbx_description
1 polymer ?
#
loop_
_entity_poly.entity_id
_entity_poly.type
_entity_poly.pdbx_seq_one_letter_code
_entity_poly.pdbx_strand_id
1 'polypeptide(L)'
;MRNELLLSAMLPICGMAGEAYGMPPGDAVPAPKEQPNIILFLVDDMGWQDTSLPFWTQRTKYNDTYHTPNMERMATQGKMFTQAYACSISSPTRVSLFTGMNAARHRVTSWTLRKNTTHEQPDSVMIYPEWNVNGICQEPGVERTTQVTSLAEALKDHGYHTIHCGKAHFGAEGTPGADPLKMGFEVNIAGHAAGSPASYYGKENFGNKTDGKSPLAAVPGLEKYHGTDTFLSEALTIEAMKALDDAQQTDKPFFLYMAHYAIHTPIQPDMRFYQKYLDKGLPPVEAAYATLIEGMDKSLGDIMDYLDKNNLTENTILIFMSDNGGLAAHTRAGQLHVQNYPLNSGKGSAYEGGIREPMIVRWPGIVAPQTQCDHYLMIEDFFPTILEMAGVDNYTTVQQRDGISFMPLLTGKGKMKDRDIYWHYPNSWGPSGPGIGATCSIRSGEWKLVYYFGDGRRELFNIPADISEKHDMAREKPEVVKELSRKLSNYLRSVDAQRPLLRATRQPAPWPDEI
;
A
#
# COMPACT_ATOMS: atom_id res chain seq x y z
N MET A 1 74.26 -43.26 25.81
CA MET A 1 74.11 -42.04 26.64
C MET A 1 72.92 -41.28 26.06
N ARG A 2 71.74 -41.36 26.70
CA ARG A 2 71.17 -40.33 27.61
C ARG A 2 71.07 -38.98 26.88
N ASN A 3 69.93 -38.30 26.70
CA ASN A 3 68.67 -38.18 27.46
C ASN A 3 67.62 -37.52 26.50
N GLU A 4 66.37 -37.99 26.44
CA GLU A 4 65.16 -37.44 27.12
C GLU A 4 64.75 -36.02 26.71
N LEU A 5 63.49 -35.60 26.58
CA LEU A 5 62.14 -36.17 26.42
C LEU A 5 61.21 -34.93 26.43
N LEU A 6 60.12 -34.88 25.67
CA LEU A 6 58.78 -34.56 26.20
C LEU A 6 57.68 -34.63 25.12
N LEU A 7 56.77 -35.56 25.39
CA LEU A 7 55.49 -35.85 24.75
C LEU A 7 54.41 -34.82 25.15
N SER A 8 53.39 -34.68 24.30
CA SER A 8 52.01 -34.81 24.76
C SER A 8 51.16 -35.55 23.71
N ALA A 9 50.29 -36.42 24.19
CA ALA A 9 49.66 -37.51 23.47
C ALA A 9 48.26 -37.14 22.92
N MET A 10 47.89 -37.75 21.78
CA MET A 10 46.49 -37.89 21.36
C MET A 10 46.06 -39.36 21.54
N LEU A 11 45.01 -39.55 22.33
CA LEU A 11 44.26 -40.80 22.47
C LEU A 11 43.09 -40.81 21.47
N PRO A 12 42.76 -41.95 20.82
CA PRO A 12 41.63 -42.07 19.92
C PRO A 12 40.37 -42.47 20.69
N ILE A 13 39.22 -41.88 20.35
CA ILE A 13 37.90 -42.36 20.80
C ILE A 13 37.10 -42.79 19.57
N CYS A 14 36.69 -44.06 19.60
CA CYS A 14 35.76 -44.74 18.70
C CYS A 14 34.48 -43.91 18.44
N GLY A 15 34.15 -43.71 17.17
CA GLY A 15 32.82 -43.27 16.73
C GLY A 15 32.04 -44.44 16.12
N MET A 16 30.88 -44.74 16.71
CA MET A 16 29.95 -45.78 16.26
C MET A 16 29.38 -45.47 14.86
N ALA A 17 29.23 -46.51 14.04
CA ALA A 17 28.50 -46.44 12.79
C ALA A 17 26.99 -46.29 13.07
N GLY A 18 26.42 -45.17 12.65
CA GLY A 18 24.97 -44.98 12.54
C GLY A 18 24.58 -44.99 11.08
N GLU A 19 23.64 -45.86 10.72
CA GLU A 19 23.01 -45.93 9.40
C GLU A 19 22.30 -44.61 9.10
N ALA A 20 22.76 -43.92 8.05
CA ALA A 20 22.05 -42.77 7.50
C ALA A 20 20.84 -43.29 6.70
N TYR A 21 19.64 -43.16 7.28
CA TYR A 21 18.42 -43.20 6.50
C TYR A 21 18.44 -42.03 5.51
N GLY A 22 18.63 -42.36 4.22
CA GLY A 22 18.53 -41.41 3.13
C GLY A 22 17.12 -40.82 3.09
N MET A 23 17.01 -39.51 3.24
CA MET A 23 15.81 -38.79 2.85
C MET A 23 15.58 -38.97 1.34
N PRO A 24 14.33 -39.10 0.87
CA PRO A 24 14.05 -39.10 -0.56
C PRO A 24 14.57 -37.79 -1.18
N PRO A 25 14.92 -37.77 -2.48
CA PRO A 25 15.30 -36.54 -3.15
C PRO A 25 14.10 -35.60 -3.06
N GLY A 26 14.26 -34.52 -2.28
CA GLY A 26 13.31 -33.43 -2.29
C GLY A 26 13.21 -32.91 -3.71
N ASP A 27 11.99 -32.76 -4.20
CA ASP A 27 11.72 -32.18 -5.51
C ASP A 27 12.54 -30.90 -5.66
N ALA A 28 13.43 -30.89 -6.65
CA ALA A 28 14.22 -29.71 -6.94
C ALA A 28 13.25 -28.59 -7.31
N VAL A 29 13.31 -27.46 -6.60
CA VAL A 29 12.54 -26.26 -6.92
C VAL A 29 12.87 -25.90 -8.38
N PRO A 30 11.87 -25.89 -9.29
CA PRO A 30 12.10 -25.53 -10.69
C PRO A 30 12.75 -24.15 -10.79
N ALA A 31 13.66 -23.96 -11.75
CA ALA A 31 14.20 -22.63 -12.01
C ALA A 31 13.06 -21.67 -12.38
N PRO A 32 13.05 -20.43 -11.85
CA PRO A 32 12.03 -19.43 -12.21
C PRO A 32 11.96 -19.25 -13.73
N LYS A 33 10.76 -19.14 -14.31
CA LYS A 33 10.63 -18.74 -15.72
C LYS A 33 11.17 -17.31 -15.89
N GLU A 34 11.57 -16.96 -17.12
CA GLU A 34 12.06 -15.61 -17.45
C GLU A 34 11.04 -14.50 -17.13
N GLN A 35 9.73 -14.83 -17.08
CA GLN A 35 8.65 -13.93 -16.70
C GLN A 35 7.67 -14.63 -15.73
N PRO A 36 7.69 -14.33 -14.42
CA PRO A 36 6.75 -14.89 -13.46
C PRO A 36 5.38 -14.20 -13.56
N ASN A 37 4.32 -14.87 -13.10
CA ASN A 37 3.06 -14.19 -12.83
C ASN A 37 3.23 -13.23 -11.65
N ILE A 38 2.45 -12.16 -11.61
CA ILE A 38 2.52 -11.14 -10.56
C ILE A 38 1.11 -10.89 -10.03
N ILE A 39 0.93 -11.00 -8.71
CA ILE A 39 -0.27 -10.56 -8.01
C ILE A 39 0.12 -9.44 -7.06
N LEU A 40 -0.47 -8.27 -7.27
CA LEU A 40 -0.47 -7.18 -6.31
C LEU A 40 -1.82 -7.18 -5.58
N PHE A 41 -1.80 -7.63 -4.33
CA PHE A 41 -2.92 -7.64 -3.40
C PHE A 41 -2.88 -6.35 -2.58
N LEU A 42 -3.71 -5.37 -2.96
CA LEU A 42 -3.76 -4.05 -2.32
C LEU A 42 -5.04 -3.89 -1.50
N VAL A 43 -4.89 -3.65 -0.20
CA VAL A 43 -5.99 -3.38 0.73
C VAL A 43 -6.23 -1.88 0.84
N ASP A 44 -7.48 -1.47 1.04
CA ASP A 44 -7.85 -0.06 1.20
C ASP A 44 -7.94 0.33 2.68
N ASP A 45 -7.28 1.42 3.07
CA ASP A 45 -7.28 2.00 4.42
C ASP A 45 -6.90 1.01 5.54
N MET A 46 -6.00 0.06 5.27
CA MET A 46 -5.55 -0.91 6.28
C MET A 46 -4.34 -0.39 7.04
N GLY A 47 -4.52 -0.15 8.34
CA GLY A 47 -3.43 0.30 9.20
C GLY A 47 -2.35 -0.76 9.41
N TRP A 48 -1.15 -0.29 9.77
CA TRP A 48 0.03 -1.14 10.07
C TRP A 48 -0.21 -2.23 11.13
N GLN A 49 -1.23 -2.06 11.97
CA GLN A 49 -1.57 -2.95 13.08
C GLN A 49 -2.94 -3.62 12.90
N ASP A 50 -3.60 -3.41 11.76
CA ASP A 50 -4.89 -4.02 11.41
C ASP A 50 -4.75 -5.49 10.96
N THR A 51 -3.96 -6.28 11.70
CA THR A 51 -3.60 -7.66 11.37
C THR A 51 -3.15 -8.38 12.64
N SER A 52 -3.27 -9.72 12.67
CA SER A 52 -2.69 -10.54 13.74
C SER A 52 -1.16 -10.72 13.63
N LEU A 53 -0.58 -10.39 12.46
CA LEU A 53 0.85 -10.45 12.19
C LEU A 53 1.58 -9.22 12.78
N PRO A 54 2.51 -9.38 13.74
CA PRO A 54 3.19 -8.26 14.35
C PRO A 54 4.26 -7.68 13.41
N PHE A 55 4.01 -6.50 12.84
CA PHE A 55 5.01 -5.73 12.10
C PHE A 55 5.95 -4.91 13.00
N TRP A 56 5.53 -4.63 14.24
CA TRP A 56 6.36 -3.99 15.24
C TRP A 56 7.23 -5.02 15.97
N THR A 57 8.24 -4.54 16.70
CA THR A 57 9.08 -5.37 17.56
C THR A 57 8.33 -5.96 18.75
N GLN A 58 7.15 -5.41 19.07
CA GLN A 58 6.27 -5.92 20.12
C GLN A 58 4.88 -6.19 19.55
N ARG A 59 4.26 -7.28 20.02
CA ARG A 59 2.87 -7.58 19.73
C ARG A 59 1.97 -6.55 20.43
N THR A 60 0.97 -6.05 19.71
CA THR A 60 0.01 -5.06 20.23
C THR A 60 -1.33 -5.72 20.53
N LYS A 61 -2.18 -5.00 21.29
CA LYS A 61 -3.57 -5.42 21.52
C LYS A 61 -4.34 -5.66 20.21
N TYR A 62 -3.99 -4.94 19.14
CA TYR A 62 -4.65 -5.08 17.84
C TYR A 62 -4.26 -6.41 17.20
N ASN A 63 -3.00 -6.83 17.32
CA ASN A 63 -2.58 -8.14 16.84
C ASN A 63 -3.27 -9.29 17.60
N ASP A 64 -3.57 -9.11 18.88
CA ASP A 64 -4.33 -10.11 19.66
C ASP A 64 -5.84 -10.09 19.34
N THR A 65 -6.33 -8.95 18.86
CA THR A 65 -7.75 -8.75 18.56
C THR A 65 -8.11 -9.35 17.22
N TYR A 66 -7.42 -8.93 16.15
CA TYR A 66 -7.69 -9.31 14.77
C TYR A 66 -7.23 -10.75 14.48
N HIS A 67 -7.72 -11.32 13.39
CA HIS A 67 -7.41 -12.69 12.98
C HIS A 67 -7.11 -12.72 11.48
N THR A 68 -5.83 -12.79 11.13
CA THR A 68 -5.34 -12.82 9.74
C THR A 68 -4.33 -13.96 9.52
N PRO A 69 -4.76 -15.23 9.65
CA PRO A 69 -3.87 -16.38 9.51
C PRO A 69 -3.22 -16.48 8.13
N ASN A 70 -3.83 -15.95 7.07
CA ASN A 70 -3.27 -16.02 5.73
C ASN A 70 -2.15 -15.01 5.50
N MET A 71 -2.22 -13.82 6.11
CA MET A 71 -1.08 -12.90 6.18
C MET A 71 0.09 -13.53 6.95
N GLU A 72 -0.18 -14.20 8.07
CA GLU A 72 0.84 -14.94 8.82
C GLU A 72 1.46 -16.05 7.96
N ARG A 73 0.63 -16.85 7.28
CA ARG A 73 1.07 -17.87 6.32
C ARG A 73 1.97 -17.27 5.23
N MET A 74 1.53 -16.19 4.58
CA MET A 74 2.30 -15.51 3.55
C MET A 74 3.64 -15.00 4.08
N ALA A 75 3.67 -14.45 5.29
CA ALA A 75 4.90 -14.01 5.94
C ALA A 75 5.87 -15.17 6.20
N THR A 76 5.36 -16.36 6.56
CA THR A 76 6.24 -17.53 6.71
C THR A 76 6.85 -18.02 5.40
N GLN A 77 6.28 -17.63 4.26
CA GLN A 77 6.73 -18.00 2.92
C GLN A 77 7.50 -16.87 2.23
N GLY A 78 7.62 -15.70 2.86
CA GLY A 78 8.13 -14.50 2.22
C GLY A 78 8.93 -13.60 3.14
N LYS A 79 8.98 -12.32 2.74
CA LYS A 79 9.67 -11.25 3.45
C LYS A 79 8.68 -10.16 3.84
N MET A 80 8.67 -9.78 5.11
CA MET A 80 7.91 -8.62 5.61
C MET A 80 8.75 -7.36 5.51
N PHE A 81 8.12 -6.24 5.17
CA PHE A 81 8.74 -4.91 5.23
C PHE A 81 8.11 -4.12 6.37
N THR A 82 8.92 -3.75 7.36
CA THR A 82 8.41 -3.09 8.58
C THR A 82 8.45 -1.56 8.48
N GLN A 83 9.02 -1.00 7.41
CA GLN A 83 9.03 0.43 7.06
C GLN A 83 8.62 0.69 5.60
N ALA A 84 7.57 0.02 5.13
CA ALA A 84 6.94 0.37 3.85
C ALA A 84 6.05 1.60 4.00
N TYR A 85 6.11 2.52 3.05
CA TYR A 85 5.36 3.78 3.11
C TYR A 85 4.47 4.03 1.89
N ALA A 86 3.34 4.70 2.15
CA ALA A 86 2.38 5.20 1.18
C ALA A 86 2.10 6.69 1.41
N CYS A 87 1.24 7.30 0.60
CA CYS A 87 0.64 8.59 0.94
C CYS A 87 -0.49 8.42 1.96
N SER A 88 -0.92 9.50 2.61
CA SER A 88 -1.93 9.42 3.67
C SER A 88 -3.37 9.31 3.19
N ILE A 89 -3.60 9.30 1.87
CA ILE A 89 -4.92 9.22 1.22
C ILE A 89 -4.82 8.29 0.00
N SER A 90 -5.90 7.58 -0.32
CA SER A 90 -5.94 6.56 -1.37
C SER A 90 -5.44 7.02 -2.75
N SER A 91 -6.03 8.07 -3.34
CA SER A 91 -5.70 8.49 -4.72
C SER A 91 -4.22 8.81 -4.94
N PRO A 92 -3.53 9.62 -4.11
CA PRO A 92 -2.10 9.88 -4.32
C PRO A 92 -1.26 8.59 -4.28
N THR A 93 -1.56 7.66 -3.39
CA THR A 93 -0.85 6.37 -3.33
C THR A 93 -1.08 5.55 -4.60
N ARG A 94 -2.34 5.36 -5.00
CA ARG A 94 -2.71 4.54 -6.17
C ARG A 94 -2.17 5.14 -7.47
N VAL A 95 -2.15 6.46 -7.58
CA VAL A 95 -1.52 7.15 -8.71
C VAL A 95 0.00 6.98 -8.67
N SER A 96 0.64 7.15 -7.52
CA SER A 96 2.11 6.96 -7.40
C SER A 96 2.52 5.53 -7.78
N LEU A 97 1.75 4.53 -7.34
CA LEU A 97 1.91 3.11 -7.69
C LEU A 97 1.90 2.88 -9.21
N PHE A 98 0.92 3.45 -9.92
CA PHE A 98 0.71 3.18 -11.35
C PHE A 98 1.50 4.09 -12.30
N THR A 99 2.24 5.06 -11.76
CA THR A 99 2.98 6.04 -12.56
C THR A 99 4.47 6.06 -12.26
N GLY A 100 4.87 5.57 -11.08
CA GLY A 100 6.21 5.70 -10.55
C GLY A 100 6.58 7.14 -10.19
N MET A 101 5.62 8.08 -10.20
CA MET A 101 5.81 9.47 -9.81
C MET A 101 5.50 9.64 -8.33
N ASN A 102 6.21 10.53 -7.66
CA ASN A 102 5.82 10.96 -6.33
C ASN A 102 4.58 11.87 -6.38
N ALA A 103 3.81 11.90 -5.29
CA ALA A 103 2.58 12.69 -5.19
C ALA A 103 2.76 14.19 -5.45
N ALA A 104 3.90 14.75 -5.04
CA ALA A 104 4.22 16.15 -5.30
C ALA A 104 4.31 16.47 -6.80
N ARG A 105 4.82 15.54 -7.61
CA ARG A 105 5.00 15.70 -9.05
C ARG A 105 3.69 15.52 -9.81
N HIS A 106 2.94 14.46 -9.50
CA HIS A 106 1.73 14.14 -10.25
C HIS A 106 0.52 14.99 -9.83
N ARG A 107 0.59 15.71 -8.71
CA ARG A 107 -0.44 16.66 -8.24
C ARG A 107 -1.85 16.09 -8.03
N VAL A 108 -2.07 14.79 -8.17
CA VAL A 108 -3.25 14.08 -7.61
C VAL A 108 -3.05 13.88 -6.10
N THR A 109 -3.01 14.97 -5.33
CA THR A 109 -2.57 14.96 -3.92
C THR A 109 -3.70 14.71 -2.92
N SER A 110 -4.95 14.57 -3.36
CA SER A 110 -6.06 14.15 -2.50
C SER A 110 -7.07 13.29 -3.28
N TRP A 111 -8.16 12.85 -2.64
CA TRP A 111 -9.08 11.88 -3.24
C TRP A 111 -9.96 12.49 -4.35
N THR A 112 -10.07 11.77 -5.47
CA THR A 112 -10.85 12.16 -6.66
C THR A 112 -12.22 11.49 -6.67
N LEU A 113 -13.22 12.10 -7.32
CA LEU A 113 -14.50 11.44 -7.62
C LEU A 113 -15.24 12.11 -8.76
N ARG A 114 -15.53 13.41 -8.63
CA ARG A 114 -16.33 14.17 -9.60
C ARG A 114 -15.43 15.00 -10.50
N LYS A 115 -15.70 14.97 -11.81
CA LYS A 115 -14.92 15.74 -12.79
C LYS A 115 -14.85 17.21 -12.39
N ASN A 116 -13.63 17.78 -12.46
CA ASN A 116 -13.31 19.18 -12.20
C ASN A 116 -13.75 19.72 -10.83
N THR A 117 -14.03 18.84 -9.87
CA THR A 117 -14.61 19.22 -8.59
C THR A 117 -13.71 18.75 -7.45
N THR A 118 -13.32 19.67 -6.56
CA THR A 118 -12.64 19.31 -5.31
C THR A 118 -13.68 19.00 -4.23
N HIS A 119 -13.33 18.08 -3.32
CA HIS A 119 -14.10 17.81 -2.11
C HIS A 119 -13.78 18.77 -0.96
N GLU A 120 -12.66 19.49 -1.08
CA GLU A 120 -12.15 20.39 -0.07
C GLU A 120 -13.16 21.49 0.24
N GLN A 121 -13.40 21.69 1.53
CA GLN A 121 -14.24 22.78 2.01
C GLN A 121 -13.42 24.09 2.09
N PRO A 122 -14.07 25.26 1.97
CA PRO A 122 -13.40 26.54 2.16
C PRO A 122 -12.68 26.61 3.52
N ASP A 123 -11.42 27.03 3.50
CA ASP A 123 -10.59 27.19 4.70
C ASP A 123 -10.43 28.68 5.08
N SER A 124 -10.39 28.98 6.37
CA SER A 124 -10.31 30.36 6.87
C SER A 124 -8.91 30.98 6.71
N VAL A 125 -7.86 30.16 6.64
CA VAL A 125 -6.46 30.59 6.55
C VAL A 125 -5.92 30.41 5.14
N MET A 126 -6.26 29.32 4.48
CA MET A 126 -5.66 28.90 3.22
C MET A 126 -6.65 28.90 2.03
N ILE A 127 -6.08 28.95 0.84
CA ILE A 127 -6.74 28.62 -0.42
C ILE A 127 -5.91 27.48 -1.02
N TYR A 128 -6.52 26.30 -1.09
CA TYR A 128 -5.87 25.09 -1.62
C TYR A 128 -5.54 25.24 -3.11
N PRO A 129 -4.45 24.60 -3.59
CA PRO A 129 -4.03 24.72 -4.98
C PRO A 129 -5.05 24.07 -5.93
N GLU A 130 -5.02 24.47 -7.19
CA GLU A 130 -5.75 23.77 -8.26
C GLU A 130 -5.01 22.48 -8.64
N TRP A 131 -5.11 21.48 -7.78
CA TRP A 131 -4.50 20.17 -7.97
C TRP A 131 -5.24 19.36 -9.05
N ASN A 132 -4.65 18.23 -9.47
CA ASN A 132 -5.16 17.39 -10.56
C ASN A 132 -6.34 16.53 -10.09
N VAL A 133 -7.49 17.18 -9.84
CA VAL A 133 -8.74 16.57 -9.34
C VAL A 133 -9.33 15.49 -10.23
N ASN A 134 -8.90 15.42 -11.50
CA ASN A 134 -9.35 14.40 -12.44
C ASN A 134 -8.47 13.15 -12.44
N GLY A 135 -7.37 13.15 -11.67
CA GLY A 135 -6.49 11.99 -11.55
C GLY A 135 -5.48 11.87 -12.68
N ILE A 136 -5.28 10.65 -13.18
CA ILE A 136 -4.34 10.35 -14.27
C ILE A 136 -5.05 9.79 -15.50
N CYS A 137 -4.42 9.91 -16.67
CA CYS A 137 -4.84 9.19 -17.87
C CYS A 137 -3.67 9.02 -18.84
N GLN A 138 -3.83 8.15 -19.84
CA GLN A 138 -2.84 7.96 -20.89
C GLN A 138 -3.00 8.97 -22.06
N GLU A 139 -4.22 9.49 -22.22
CA GLU A 139 -4.58 10.48 -23.26
C GLU A 139 -3.98 11.87 -22.95
N PRO A 140 -3.31 12.54 -23.91
CA PRO A 140 -2.82 13.91 -23.71
C PRO A 140 -3.96 14.93 -23.70
N GLY A 141 -3.75 16.07 -23.05
CA GLY A 141 -4.64 17.23 -23.14
C GLY A 141 -5.95 17.13 -22.34
N VAL A 142 -6.11 16.10 -21.49
CA VAL A 142 -7.25 16.02 -20.57
C VAL A 142 -7.04 16.99 -19.41
N GLU A 143 -7.96 17.94 -19.25
CA GLU A 143 -7.87 18.98 -18.23
C GLU A 143 -7.69 18.41 -16.81
N ARG A 144 -6.85 19.07 -16.00
CA ARG A 144 -6.63 18.76 -14.57
C ARG A 144 -6.31 17.29 -14.29
N THR A 145 -5.64 16.63 -15.24
CA THR A 145 -5.07 15.29 -15.11
C THR A 145 -3.55 15.34 -15.26
N THR A 146 -2.87 14.28 -14.85
CA THR A 146 -1.49 14.01 -15.25
C THR A 146 -1.48 12.95 -16.34
N GLN A 147 -0.84 13.24 -17.48
CA GLN A 147 -0.64 12.27 -18.54
C GLN A 147 0.47 11.28 -18.16
N VAL A 148 0.22 9.98 -18.34
CA VAL A 148 1.13 8.92 -17.91
C VAL A 148 1.14 7.73 -18.88
N THR A 149 2.25 7.02 -18.93
CA THR A 149 2.31 5.60 -19.33
C THR A 149 2.10 4.80 -18.06
N SER A 150 0.99 4.07 -17.95
CA SER A 150 0.66 3.35 -16.72
C SER A 150 1.52 2.09 -16.55
N LEU A 151 1.62 1.59 -15.30
CA LEU A 151 2.27 0.31 -15.02
C LEU A 151 1.60 -0.85 -15.78
N ALA A 152 0.26 -0.89 -15.82
CA ALA A 152 -0.47 -1.94 -16.52
C ALA A 152 -0.26 -1.88 -18.03
N GLU A 153 -0.21 -0.69 -18.63
CA GLU A 153 0.12 -0.53 -20.05
C GLU A 153 1.53 -1.04 -20.33
N ALA A 154 2.51 -0.64 -19.50
CA ALA A 154 3.89 -1.10 -19.65
C ALA A 154 4.00 -2.63 -19.54
N LEU A 155 3.28 -3.28 -18.62
CA LEU A 155 3.26 -4.75 -18.52
C LEU A 155 2.58 -5.39 -19.73
N LYS A 156 1.42 -4.87 -20.14
CA LYS A 156 0.64 -5.35 -21.30
C LYS A 156 1.48 -5.29 -22.59
N ASP A 157 2.16 -4.17 -22.82
CA ASP A 157 3.04 -3.98 -23.99
C ASP A 157 4.21 -4.96 -24.01
N HIS A 158 4.57 -5.52 -22.86
CA HIS A 158 5.63 -6.52 -22.69
C HIS A 158 5.09 -7.95 -22.49
N GLY A 159 3.85 -8.19 -22.92
CA GLY A 159 3.30 -9.53 -23.08
C GLY A 159 2.53 -10.09 -21.89
N TYR A 160 2.33 -9.31 -20.82
CA TYR A 160 1.49 -9.73 -19.70
C TYR A 160 0.00 -9.66 -20.06
N HIS A 161 -0.76 -10.65 -19.59
CA HIS A 161 -2.21 -10.54 -19.49
C HIS A 161 -2.58 -9.74 -18.23
N THR A 162 -3.26 -8.61 -18.39
CA THR A 162 -3.45 -7.65 -17.28
C THR A 162 -4.88 -7.63 -16.76
N ILE A 163 -5.05 -7.91 -15.47
CA ILE A 163 -6.34 -8.07 -14.80
C ILE A 163 -6.45 -7.07 -13.64
N HIS A 164 -7.48 -6.24 -13.67
CA HIS A 164 -7.90 -5.40 -12.54
C HIS A 164 -9.10 -6.04 -11.84
N CYS A 165 -9.08 -6.08 -10.50
CA CYS A 165 -10.23 -6.47 -9.69
C CYS A 165 -10.40 -5.57 -8.45
N GLY A 166 -11.57 -4.91 -8.33
CA GLY A 166 -11.98 -4.12 -7.17
C GLY A 166 -11.81 -2.60 -7.32
N LYS A 167 -11.23 -1.91 -6.34
CA LYS A 167 -11.09 -0.44 -6.31
C LYS A 167 -9.99 0.03 -7.28
N ALA A 168 -10.38 0.76 -8.32
CA ALA A 168 -9.44 1.41 -9.23
C ALA A 168 -9.01 2.80 -8.72
N HIS A 169 -9.93 3.78 -8.74
CA HIS A 169 -9.75 5.12 -8.17
C HIS A 169 -8.56 5.92 -8.76
N PHE A 170 -8.28 5.76 -10.05
CA PHE A 170 -7.20 6.47 -10.75
C PHE A 170 -7.62 7.84 -11.31
N GLY A 171 -8.91 8.02 -11.59
CA GLY A 171 -9.44 9.24 -12.19
C GLY A 171 -10.88 9.53 -11.79
N ALA A 172 -11.29 10.79 -11.97
CA ALA A 172 -12.65 11.20 -11.68
C ALA A 172 -13.66 10.66 -12.70
N GLU A 173 -14.91 10.50 -12.29
CA GLU A 173 -16.02 10.07 -13.15
C GLU A 173 -16.08 10.91 -14.43
N GLY A 174 -16.28 10.25 -15.58
CA GLY A 174 -16.35 10.92 -16.88
C GLY A 174 -14.99 11.39 -17.43
N THR A 175 -13.89 10.91 -16.85
CA THR A 175 -12.53 11.09 -17.37
C THR A 175 -11.94 9.73 -17.79
N PRO A 176 -10.97 9.68 -18.72
CA PRO A 176 -10.41 8.41 -19.19
C PRO A 176 -9.84 7.53 -18.07
N GLY A 177 -9.21 8.13 -17.06
CA GLY A 177 -8.64 7.41 -15.91
C GLY A 177 -9.65 6.71 -15.00
N ALA A 178 -10.94 7.01 -15.14
CA ALA A 178 -11.99 6.29 -14.38
C ALA A 178 -12.15 4.84 -14.83
N ASP A 179 -11.71 4.49 -16.04
CA ASP A 179 -11.86 3.16 -16.63
C ASP A 179 -10.51 2.42 -16.64
N PRO A 180 -10.33 1.36 -15.84
CA PRO A 180 -9.12 0.52 -15.86
C PRO A 180 -8.73 0.03 -17.26
N LEU A 181 -9.70 -0.21 -18.15
CA LEU A 181 -9.40 -0.67 -19.52
C LEU A 181 -8.62 0.38 -20.32
N LYS A 182 -8.84 1.67 -20.05
CA LYS A 182 -8.06 2.77 -20.64
C LYS A 182 -6.72 2.99 -19.98
N MET A 183 -6.49 2.36 -18.83
CA MET A 183 -5.25 2.41 -18.07
C MET A 183 -4.38 1.17 -18.31
N GLY A 184 -4.66 0.39 -19.35
CA GLY A 184 -3.82 -0.72 -19.79
C GLY A 184 -4.17 -2.09 -19.22
N PHE A 185 -5.29 -2.21 -18.51
CA PHE A 185 -5.86 -3.51 -18.15
C PHE A 185 -6.66 -4.10 -19.31
N GLU A 186 -6.55 -5.41 -19.53
CA GLU A 186 -7.38 -6.14 -20.49
C GLU A 186 -8.70 -6.62 -19.87
N VAL A 187 -8.71 -6.84 -18.56
CA VAL A 187 -9.89 -7.25 -17.79
C VAL A 187 -10.13 -6.25 -16.66
N ASN A 188 -11.38 -5.82 -16.49
CA ASN A 188 -11.82 -4.97 -15.38
C ASN A 188 -12.99 -5.65 -14.65
N ILE A 189 -12.79 -5.94 -13.36
CA ILE A 189 -13.83 -6.44 -12.46
C ILE A 189 -14.10 -5.35 -11.42
N ALA A 190 -15.29 -4.76 -11.47
CA ALA A 190 -15.77 -3.80 -10.46
C ALA A 190 -14.96 -2.48 -10.31
N GLY A 191 -14.03 -2.19 -11.21
CA GLY A 191 -13.24 -0.96 -11.20
C GLY A 191 -13.92 0.22 -11.87
N HIS A 192 -13.91 1.36 -11.18
CA HIS A 192 -14.42 2.64 -11.65
C HIS A 192 -13.79 3.82 -10.88
N ALA A 193 -14.33 5.02 -11.08
CA ALA A 193 -13.85 6.27 -10.46
C ALA A 193 -13.96 6.33 -8.94
N ALA A 194 -14.91 5.61 -8.32
CA ALA A 194 -15.16 5.81 -6.90
C ALA A 194 -14.09 5.16 -6.01
N GLY A 195 -13.77 5.86 -4.93
CA GLY A 195 -12.79 5.42 -3.95
C GLY A 195 -13.35 4.58 -2.81
N SER A 196 -14.64 4.24 -2.83
CA SER A 196 -15.31 3.51 -1.76
C SER A 196 -16.53 2.79 -2.32
N PRO A 197 -16.96 1.66 -1.72
CA PRO A 197 -18.23 1.05 -2.06
C PRO A 197 -19.38 1.78 -1.38
N ALA A 198 -20.55 1.82 -2.01
CA ALA A 198 -21.78 2.29 -1.39
C ALA A 198 -22.33 1.27 -0.38
N SER A 199 -22.10 -0.02 -0.63
CA SER A 199 -22.42 -1.12 0.29
C SER A 199 -21.54 -2.33 -0.02
N TYR A 200 -21.22 -3.11 1.01
CA TYR A 200 -20.55 -4.41 0.90
C TYR A 200 -21.52 -5.57 0.66
N TYR A 201 -22.83 -5.34 0.74
CA TYR A 201 -23.80 -6.43 0.73
C TYR A 201 -24.40 -6.68 -0.67
N GLY A 202 -24.38 -7.94 -1.11
CA GLY A 202 -25.08 -8.38 -2.33
C GLY A 202 -26.60 -8.15 -2.26
N LYS A 203 -27.22 -8.34 -1.09
CA LYS A 203 -28.65 -8.07 -0.84
C LYS A 203 -29.04 -6.59 -1.01
N GLU A 204 -28.07 -5.68 -0.93
CA GLU A 204 -28.24 -4.25 -1.22
C GLU A 204 -27.68 -3.89 -2.61
N ASN A 205 -27.41 -4.91 -3.44
CA ASN A 205 -26.84 -4.81 -4.78
C ASN A 205 -25.53 -4.01 -4.81
N PHE A 206 -24.75 -4.04 -3.73
CA PHE A 206 -23.56 -3.20 -3.54
C PHE A 206 -23.82 -1.69 -3.75
N GLY A 207 -25.06 -1.25 -3.48
CA GLY A 207 -25.55 0.11 -3.67
C GLY A 207 -26.25 0.38 -5.00
N ASN A 208 -26.29 -0.57 -5.93
CA ASN A 208 -26.96 -0.38 -7.22
C ASN A 208 -28.48 -0.33 -7.08
N LYS A 209 -29.10 0.64 -7.76
CA LYS A 209 -30.55 0.80 -7.78
C LYS A 209 -31.16 0.28 -9.07
N THR A 210 -32.33 -0.32 -8.97
CA THR A 210 -33.09 -0.86 -10.12
C THR A 210 -33.73 0.24 -10.98
N ASP A 211 -33.81 1.48 -10.47
CA ASP A 211 -34.34 2.65 -11.19
C ASP A 211 -33.29 3.36 -12.07
N GLY A 212 -32.06 2.82 -12.15
CA GLY A 212 -30.95 3.39 -12.90
C GLY A 212 -30.28 4.61 -12.24
N LYS A 213 -30.67 4.99 -11.03
CA LYS A 213 -30.12 6.16 -10.29
C LYS A 213 -29.19 5.72 -9.16
N SER A 214 -28.25 4.84 -9.48
CA SER A 214 -27.23 4.38 -8.54
C SER A 214 -26.39 5.55 -8.02
N PRO A 215 -26.00 5.57 -6.73
CA PRO A 215 -24.98 6.49 -6.24
C PRO A 215 -23.65 6.23 -6.94
N LEU A 216 -22.78 7.24 -6.99
CA LEU A 216 -21.47 7.13 -7.65
C LEU A 216 -20.59 6.00 -7.10
N ALA A 217 -20.76 5.66 -5.83
CA ALA A 217 -20.03 4.60 -5.14
C ALA A 217 -20.65 3.21 -5.31
N ALA A 218 -21.74 3.06 -6.06
CA ALA A 218 -22.29 1.73 -6.35
C ALA A 218 -21.28 0.91 -7.16
N VAL A 219 -21.04 -0.33 -6.73
CA VAL A 219 -20.00 -1.18 -7.32
C VAL A 219 -20.52 -1.84 -8.60
N PRO A 220 -19.90 -1.62 -9.79
CA PRO A 220 -20.40 -2.15 -11.06
C PRO A 220 -19.94 -3.60 -11.31
N GLY A 221 -20.54 -4.28 -12.30
CA GLY A 221 -20.01 -5.52 -12.89
C GLY A 221 -20.15 -6.77 -12.01
N LEU A 222 -20.98 -6.70 -10.96
CA LEU A 222 -21.25 -7.79 -10.02
C LEU A 222 -22.76 -8.12 -9.95
N GLU A 223 -23.50 -7.86 -11.02
CA GLU A 223 -24.97 -7.98 -11.07
C GLU A 223 -25.47 -9.37 -10.72
N LYS A 224 -24.68 -10.42 -11.01
CA LYS A 224 -25.02 -11.81 -10.68
C LYS A 224 -25.10 -12.10 -9.18
N TYR A 225 -24.53 -11.24 -8.34
CA TYR A 225 -24.57 -11.35 -6.88
C TYR A 225 -25.65 -10.44 -6.25
N HIS A 226 -26.35 -9.63 -7.04
CA HIS A 226 -27.42 -8.78 -6.56
C HIS A 226 -28.55 -9.61 -5.94
N GLY A 227 -29.03 -9.20 -4.77
CA GLY A 227 -30.04 -9.93 -4.00
C GLY A 227 -29.53 -11.15 -3.22
N THR A 228 -28.24 -11.49 -3.31
CA THR A 228 -27.65 -12.65 -2.60
C THR A 228 -26.99 -12.22 -1.28
N ASP A 229 -26.69 -13.19 -0.41
CA ASP A 229 -25.91 -12.94 0.81
C ASP A 229 -24.39 -12.85 0.57
N THR A 230 -23.94 -12.85 -0.68
CA THR A 230 -22.50 -12.74 -1.01
C THR A 230 -21.98 -11.35 -0.63
N PHE A 231 -20.95 -11.34 0.23
CA PHE A 231 -20.25 -10.12 0.62
C PHE A 231 -19.30 -9.65 -0.49
N LEU A 232 -19.09 -8.35 -0.64
CA LEU A 232 -18.33 -7.77 -1.75
C LEU A 232 -16.91 -8.34 -1.85
N SER A 233 -16.20 -8.48 -0.74
CA SER A 233 -14.86 -9.08 -0.74
C SER A 233 -14.87 -10.53 -1.27
N GLU A 234 -15.92 -11.30 -0.97
CA GLU A 234 -16.08 -12.65 -1.49
C GLU A 234 -16.37 -12.66 -2.99
N ALA A 235 -17.29 -11.79 -3.45
CA ALA A 235 -17.63 -11.66 -4.86
C ALA A 235 -16.40 -11.31 -5.70
N LEU A 236 -15.60 -10.33 -5.27
CA LEU A 236 -14.35 -9.95 -5.94
C LEU A 236 -13.37 -11.12 -6.03
N THR A 237 -13.24 -11.91 -4.96
CA THR A 237 -12.30 -13.05 -4.92
C THR A 237 -12.72 -14.15 -5.90
N ILE A 238 -14.02 -14.47 -5.93
CA ILE A 238 -14.57 -15.45 -6.87
C ILE A 238 -14.33 -15.01 -8.31
N GLU A 239 -14.53 -13.73 -8.61
CA GLU A 239 -14.33 -13.19 -9.96
C GLU A 239 -12.86 -13.09 -10.35
N ALA A 240 -11.98 -12.74 -9.42
CA ALA A 240 -10.54 -12.76 -9.65
C ALA A 240 -10.05 -14.17 -10.01
N MET A 241 -10.46 -15.20 -9.26
CA MET A 241 -10.08 -16.59 -9.56
C MET A 241 -10.61 -17.07 -10.92
N LYS A 242 -11.81 -16.63 -11.34
CA LYS A 242 -12.31 -16.92 -12.69
C LYS A 242 -11.49 -16.24 -13.77
N ALA A 243 -11.10 -14.98 -13.58
CA ALA A 243 -10.22 -14.30 -14.52
C ALA A 243 -8.83 -14.95 -14.57
N LEU A 244 -8.35 -15.52 -13.47
CA LEU A 244 -7.13 -16.34 -13.46
C LEU A 244 -7.32 -17.66 -14.23
N ASP A 245 -8.49 -18.30 -14.15
CA ASP A 245 -8.80 -19.51 -14.95
C ASP A 245 -8.76 -19.19 -16.45
N ASP A 246 -9.29 -18.04 -16.85
CA ASP A 246 -9.25 -17.56 -18.23
C ASP A 246 -7.82 -17.21 -18.67
N ALA A 247 -7.04 -16.55 -17.80
CA ALA A 247 -5.64 -16.20 -18.07
C ALA A 247 -4.78 -17.44 -18.31
N GLN A 248 -5.02 -18.52 -17.58
CA GLN A 248 -4.33 -19.81 -17.75
C GLN A 248 -4.60 -20.48 -19.09
N GLN A 249 -5.64 -20.08 -19.84
CA GLN A 249 -5.87 -20.57 -21.20
C GLN A 249 -4.95 -19.90 -22.23
N THR A 250 -4.11 -18.94 -21.81
CA THR A 250 -3.15 -18.25 -22.64
C THR A 250 -1.71 -18.65 -22.27
N ASP A 251 -0.78 -18.54 -23.22
CA ASP A 251 0.65 -18.76 -22.95
C ASP A 251 1.34 -17.53 -22.29
N LYS A 252 0.58 -16.50 -21.92
CA LYS A 252 1.10 -15.25 -21.34
C LYS A 252 1.19 -15.33 -19.82
N PRO A 253 2.21 -14.74 -19.17
CA PRO A 253 2.15 -14.50 -17.73
C PRO A 253 1.04 -13.50 -17.41
N PHE A 254 0.43 -13.59 -16.22
CA PHE A 254 -0.59 -12.63 -15.80
C PHE A 254 -0.07 -11.61 -14.78
N PHE A 255 -0.65 -10.41 -14.82
CA PHE A 255 -0.59 -9.42 -13.75
C PHE A 255 -2.00 -9.21 -13.20
N LEU A 256 -2.24 -9.66 -11.97
CA LEU A 256 -3.48 -9.39 -11.24
C LEU A 256 -3.25 -8.28 -10.23
N TYR A 257 -3.95 -7.17 -10.42
CA TYR A 257 -4.12 -6.14 -9.41
C TYR A 257 -5.42 -6.40 -8.64
N MET A 258 -5.30 -7.14 -7.53
CA MET A 258 -6.38 -7.46 -6.60
C MET A 258 -6.50 -6.33 -5.58
N ALA A 259 -7.26 -5.30 -5.93
CA ALA A 259 -7.40 -4.08 -5.16
C ALA A 259 -8.72 -4.09 -4.38
N HIS A 260 -8.72 -4.57 -3.15
CA HIS A 260 -9.97 -4.64 -2.37
C HIS A 260 -10.58 -3.25 -2.13
N TYR A 261 -11.92 -3.20 -2.09
CA TYR A 261 -12.64 -2.09 -1.44
C TYR A 261 -12.55 -2.20 0.09
N ALA A 262 -12.39 -3.43 0.61
CA ALA A 262 -12.12 -3.65 2.02
C ALA A 262 -10.77 -3.01 2.41
N ILE A 263 -10.66 -2.36 3.56
CA ILE A 263 -11.62 -2.29 4.69
C ILE A 263 -12.31 -0.93 4.82
N HIS A 264 -12.38 -0.16 3.71
CA HIS A 264 -12.90 1.20 3.67
C HIS A 264 -14.35 1.31 4.21
N THR A 265 -14.73 2.50 4.69
CA THR A 265 -16.13 2.78 5.05
C THR A 265 -17.08 2.63 3.85
N PRO A 266 -18.35 2.24 4.06
CA PRO A 266 -19.03 2.05 5.34
C PRO A 266 -18.59 0.78 6.08
N ILE A 267 -18.45 0.86 7.41
CA ILE A 267 -18.08 -0.30 8.23
C ILE A 267 -19.31 -1.19 8.43
N GLN A 268 -19.52 -2.11 7.50
CA GLN A 268 -20.62 -3.08 7.52
C GLN A 268 -20.09 -4.45 7.96
N PRO A 269 -20.72 -5.12 8.95
CA PRO A 269 -20.25 -6.40 9.43
C PRO A 269 -20.41 -7.50 8.38
N ASP A 270 -19.34 -8.24 8.13
CA ASP A 270 -19.43 -9.53 7.45
C ASP A 270 -19.93 -10.58 8.46
N MET A 271 -21.18 -11.00 8.27
CA MET A 271 -21.88 -11.89 9.20
C MET A 271 -21.23 -13.27 9.33
N ARG A 272 -20.34 -13.65 8.41
CA ARG A 272 -19.54 -14.89 8.51
C ARG A 272 -18.64 -14.91 9.75
N PHE A 273 -18.18 -13.74 10.20
CA PHE A 273 -17.21 -13.61 11.30
C PHE A 273 -17.74 -12.76 12.47
N TYR A 274 -18.86 -12.06 12.31
CA TYR A 274 -19.27 -11.01 13.24
C TYR A 274 -19.50 -11.49 14.67
N GLN A 275 -20.21 -12.61 14.85
CA GLN A 275 -20.51 -13.14 16.17
C GLN A 275 -19.24 -13.49 16.95
N LYS A 276 -18.22 -14.04 16.29
CA LYS A 276 -16.91 -14.36 16.89
C LYS A 276 -16.28 -13.14 17.56
N TYR A 277 -16.38 -11.95 16.96
CA TYR A 277 -15.81 -10.73 17.54
C TYR A 277 -16.69 -10.13 18.63
N LEU A 278 -18.02 -10.25 18.52
CA LEU A 278 -18.92 -9.88 19.62
C LEU A 278 -18.67 -10.75 20.86
N ASP A 279 -18.47 -12.06 20.68
CA ASP A 279 -18.19 -13.01 21.76
C ASP A 279 -16.81 -12.75 22.42
N LYS A 280 -15.87 -12.15 21.68
CA LYS A 280 -14.60 -11.62 22.22
C LYS A 280 -14.78 -10.32 23.03
N GLY A 281 -16.00 -9.77 23.11
CA GLY A 281 -16.31 -8.55 23.84
C GLY A 281 -16.00 -7.25 23.10
N LEU A 282 -15.80 -7.29 21.77
CA LEU A 282 -15.57 -6.08 20.99
C LEU A 282 -16.87 -5.24 20.90
N PRO A 283 -16.79 -3.91 20.95
CA PRO A 283 -17.91 -3.03 20.60
C PRO A 283 -18.40 -3.31 19.17
N PRO A 284 -19.70 -3.18 18.87
CA PRO A 284 -20.27 -3.54 17.57
C PRO A 284 -19.55 -2.99 16.33
N VAL A 285 -19.14 -1.72 16.35
CA VAL A 285 -18.44 -1.09 15.21
C VAL A 285 -17.02 -1.64 15.04
N GLU A 286 -16.30 -1.89 16.15
CA GLU A 286 -14.97 -2.50 16.10
C GLU A 286 -15.04 -3.97 15.70
N ALA A 287 -16.07 -4.70 16.17
CA ALA A 287 -16.35 -6.06 15.72
C ALA A 287 -16.62 -6.08 14.21
N ALA A 288 -17.44 -5.16 13.69
CA ALA A 288 -17.69 -5.04 12.25
C ALA A 288 -16.41 -4.72 11.46
N TYR A 289 -15.56 -3.82 11.96
CA TYR A 289 -14.25 -3.55 11.35
C TYR A 289 -13.36 -4.80 11.32
N ALA A 290 -13.28 -5.53 12.43
CA ALA A 290 -12.52 -6.77 12.51
C ALA A 290 -13.02 -7.85 11.53
N THR A 291 -14.33 -7.88 11.23
CA THR A 291 -14.86 -8.78 10.19
C THR A 291 -14.43 -8.40 8.77
N LEU A 292 -14.24 -7.11 8.47
CA LEU A 292 -13.73 -6.68 7.17
C LEU A 292 -12.26 -7.12 6.99
N ILE A 293 -11.46 -7.04 8.06
CA ILE A 293 -10.08 -7.53 8.09
C ILE A 293 -10.05 -9.05 7.88
N GLU A 294 -10.82 -9.82 8.64
CA GLU A 294 -10.85 -11.29 8.51
C GLU A 294 -11.39 -11.73 7.15
N GLY A 295 -12.39 -11.02 6.60
CA GLY A 295 -12.90 -11.28 5.25
C GLY A 295 -11.89 -10.96 4.14
N MET A 296 -11.07 -9.92 4.30
CA MET A 296 -9.95 -9.62 3.41
C MET A 296 -8.86 -10.71 3.52
N ASP A 297 -8.51 -11.13 4.74
CA ASP A 297 -7.50 -12.19 4.93
C ASP A 297 -7.98 -13.54 4.37
N LYS A 298 -9.28 -13.85 4.48
CA LYS A 298 -9.86 -15.02 3.79
C LYS A 298 -9.64 -14.93 2.28
N SER A 299 -9.88 -13.77 1.66
CA SER A 299 -9.63 -13.56 0.23
C SER A 299 -8.17 -13.83 -0.15
N LEU A 300 -7.22 -13.32 0.64
CA LEU A 300 -5.81 -13.62 0.46
C LEU A 300 -5.54 -15.13 0.56
N GLY A 301 -6.18 -15.81 1.51
CA GLY A 301 -6.15 -17.26 1.65
C GLY A 301 -6.63 -18.01 0.42
N ASP A 302 -7.81 -17.63 -0.10
CA ASP A 302 -8.40 -18.25 -1.30
C ASP A 302 -7.49 -18.07 -2.53
N ILE A 303 -6.86 -16.89 -2.70
CA ILE A 303 -5.89 -16.66 -3.78
C ILE A 303 -4.64 -17.53 -3.61
N MET A 304 -4.08 -17.64 -2.39
CA MET A 304 -2.94 -18.51 -2.15
C MET A 304 -3.27 -19.98 -2.39
N ASP A 305 -4.44 -20.44 -1.93
CA ASP A 305 -4.92 -21.81 -2.13
C ASP A 305 -5.20 -22.10 -3.61
N TYR A 306 -5.70 -21.10 -4.36
CA TYR A 306 -5.84 -21.18 -5.80
C TYR A 306 -4.50 -21.38 -6.50
N LEU A 307 -3.47 -20.63 -6.10
CA LEU A 307 -2.13 -20.77 -6.68
C LEU A 307 -1.54 -22.16 -6.38
N ASP A 308 -1.72 -22.67 -5.16
CA ASP A 308 -1.24 -24.00 -4.76
C ASP A 308 -1.97 -25.09 -5.56
N LYS A 309 -3.32 -25.04 -5.61
CA LYS A 309 -4.16 -26.02 -6.30
C LYS A 309 -3.88 -26.11 -7.81
N ASN A 310 -3.52 -24.99 -8.43
CA ASN A 310 -3.25 -24.91 -9.87
C ASN A 310 -1.75 -25.00 -10.21
N ASN A 311 -0.88 -25.34 -9.24
CA ASN A 311 0.57 -25.43 -9.42
C ASN A 311 1.21 -24.14 -9.98
N LEU A 312 0.68 -22.99 -9.57
CA LEU A 312 1.16 -21.66 -9.99
C LEU A 312 2.11 -21.02 -8.97
N THR A 313 2.15 -21.53 -7.73
CA THR A 313 2.90 -20.91 -6.61
C THR A 313 4.36 -20.66 -6.92
N GLU A 314 5.09 -21.64 -7.46
CA GLU A 314 6.53 -21.51 -7.74
C GLU A 314 6.85 -20.44 -8.79
N ASN A 315 5.89 -20.09 -9.66
CA ASN A 315 6.06 -19.10 -10.72
C ASN A 315 5.18 -17.84 -10.51
N THR A 316 4.73 -17.57 -9.29
CA THR A 316 3.89 -16.39 -9.00
C THR A 316 4.47 -15.57 -7.86
N ILE A 317 4.78 -14.32 -8.15
CA ILE A 317 5.11 -13.30 -7.16
C ILE A 317 3.79 -12.82 -6.54
N LEU A 318 3.69 -12.87 -5.22
CA LEU A 318 2.56 -12.31 -4.49
C LEU A 318 3.06 -11.16 -3.61
N ILE A 319 2.49 -9.99 -3.80
CA ILE A 319 2.82 -8.75 -3.08
C ILE A 319 1.58 -8.30 -2.34
N PHE A 320 1.67 -8.21 -1.02
CA PHE A 320 0.64 -7.63 -0.16
C PHE A 320 1.04 -6.22 0.24
N MET A 321 0.10 -5.27 0.17
CA MET A 321 0.30 -3.86 0.53
C MET A 321 -1.02 -3.21 0.96
N SER A 322 -0.96 -2.06 1.64
CA SER A 322 -2.09 -1.14 1.88
C SER A 322 -1.84 0.22 1.23
N ASP A 323 -2.89 0.97 0.91
CA ASP A 323 -2.77 2.24 0.20
C ASP A 323 -2.64 3.48 1.11
N ASN A 324 -2.98 3.37 2.39
CA ASN A 324 -2.78 4.39 3.42
C ASN A 324 -3.15 3.83 4.81
N GLY A 325 -2.73 4.53 5.85
CA GLY A 325 -2.94 4.08 7.22
C GLY A 325 -4.41 4.03 7.66
N GLY A 326 -4.69 3.22 8.68
CA GLY A 326 -6.04 2.92 9.14
C GLY A 326 -6.83 4.16 9.58
N LEU A 327 -8.14 4.16 9.32
CA LEU A 327 -9.00 5.27 9.70
C LEU A 327 -9.07 5.43 11.23
N ALA A 328 -8.53 6.54 11.73
CA ALA A 328 -8.45 6.87 13.16
C ALA A 328 -9.08 8.23 13.53
N ALA A 329 -9.46 9.05 12.53
CA ALA A 329 -10.06 10.36 12.74
C ALA A 329 -11.57 10.31 13.04
N HIS A 330 -12.20 9.15 12.87
CA HIS A 330 -13.56 8.86 13.29
C HIS A 330 -13.50 7.65 14.24
N THR A 331 -14.24 7.67 15.35
CA THR A 331 -14.13 6.62 16.35
C THR A 331 -14.84 5.35 15.86
N ARG A 332 -14.07 4.26 15.74
CA ARG A 332 -14.59 2.88 15.62
C ARG A 332 -14.82 2.27 17.01
N ALA A 333 -13.87 2.52 17.90
CA ALA A 333 -13.95 2.36 19.35
C ALA A 333 -12.79 3.11 20.02
N GLY A 334 -12.94 3.41 21.31
CA GLY A 334 -11.89 4.02 22.12
C GLY A 334 -11.58 5.48 21.79
N GLN A 335 -10.41 5.94 22.23
CA GLN A 335 -9.91 7.29 21.96
C GLN A 335 -9.66 7.49 20.47
N LEU A 336 -9.91 8.70 19.94
CA LEU A 336 -9.56 9.05 18.55
C LEU A 336 -8.04 9.05 18.34
N HIS A 337 -7.62 8.83 17.10
CA HIS A 337 -6.22 8.94 16.65
C HIS A 337 -5.24 7.95 17.29
N VAL A 338 -5.73 6.86 17.90
CA VAL A 338 -4.89 5.80 18.50
C VAL A 338 -5.18 4.40 17.94
N GLN A 339 -6.00 4.31 16.90
CA GLN A 339 -6.39 3.05 16.26
C GLN A 339 -5.22 2.33 15.57
N ASN A 340 -4.13 3.03 15.28
CA ASN A 340 -2.90 2.48 14.67
C ASN A 340 -1.76 2.30 15.69
N TYR A 341 -2.06 2.28 16.99
CA TYR A 341 -1.05 2.17 18.05
C TYR A 341 -0.04 1.02 17.79
N PRO A 342 1.29 1.27 17.90
CA PRO A 342 1.93 2.41 18.56
C PRO A 342 2.08 3.66 17.70
N LEU A 343 1.67 3.62 16.44
CA LEU A 343 1.79 4.75 15.53
C LEU A 343 0.78 5.84 15.89
N ASN A 344 1.15 7.09 15.63
CA ASN A 344 0.31 8.24 15.93
C ASN A 344 -0.67 8.50 14.77
N SER A 345 -1.94 8.77 15.12
CA SER A 345 -2.98 9.13 14.16
C SER A 345 -3.35 8.02 13.18
N GLY A 346 -3.74 8.38 11.95
CA GLY A 346 -4.27 7.47 10.93
C GLY A 346 -4.41 8.16 9.58
N LYS A 347 -5.27 7.61 8.71
CA LYS A 347 -5.66 8.19 7.41
C LYS A 347 -5.73 9.73 7.43
N GLY A 348 -5.12 10.36 6.42
CA GLY A 348 -5.03 11.80 6.23
C GLY A 348 -3.93 12.50 7.04
N SER A 349 -3.23 11.79 7.92
CA SER A 349 -2.13 12.34 8.72
C SER A 349 -0.77 12.15 8.04
N ALA A 350 0.12 13.13 8.18
CA ALA A 350 1.54 13.01 7.84
C ALA A 350 2.35 12.15 8.85
N TYR A 351 1.74 11.76 9.96
CA TYR A 351 2.35 10.90 10.99
C TYR A 351 2.39 9.44 10.55
N GLU A 352 3.26 8.64 11.16
CA GLU A 352 3.50 7.22 10.82
C GLU A 352 2.20 6.42 10.74
N GLY A 353 1.19 6.72 11.56
CA GLY A 353 -0.08 6.00 11.55
C GLY A 353 -0.91 6.21 10.29
N GLY A 354 -0.65 7.27 9.53
CA GLY A 354 -1.32 7.56 8.26
C GLY A 354 -0.56 7.13 7.01
N ILE A 355 0.73 6.81 7.11
CA ILE A 355 1.60 6.59 5.94
C ILE A 355 2.41 5.29 5.98
N ARG A 356 2.50 4.59 7.11
CA ARG A 356 3.28 3.36 7.26
C ARG A 356 2.38 2.15 7.11
N GLU A 357 2.73 1.25 6.20
CA GLU A 357 1.81 0.24 5.68
C GLU A 357 2.30 -1.19 5.95
N PRO A 358 1.40 -2.16 6.16
CA PRO A 358 1.76 -3.57 6.19
C PRO A 358 2.14 -4.04 4.79
N MET A 359 3.34 -4.59 4.63
CA MET A 359 3.83 -5.09 3.34
C MET A 359 4.52 -6.44 3.46
N ILE A 360 4.16 -7.37 2.57
CA ILE A 360 4.74 -8.72 2.50
C ILE A 360 5.00 -9.05 1.04
N VAL A 361 6.16 -9.63 0.73
CA VAL A 361 6.47 -10.15 -0.61
C VAL A 361 6.84 -11.63 -0.53
N ARG A 362 6.14 -12.44 -1.30
CA ARG A 362 6.41 -13.87 -1.50
C ARG A 362 6.86 -14.09 -2.93
N TRP A 363 8.08 -14.61 -3.11
CA TRP A 363 8.62 -15.02 -4.40
C TRP A 363 9.50 -16.25 -4.21
N PRO A 364 8.96 -17.47 -4.39
CA PRO A 364 9.71 -18.71 -4.21
C PRO A 364 11.00 -18.73 -5.03
N GLY A 365 12.07 -19.28 -4.44
CA GLY A 365 13.40 -19.34 -5.06
C GLY A 365 14.20 -18.03 -5.10
N ILE A 366 13.55 -16.86 -4.96
CA ILE A 366 14.21 -15.54 -5.07
C ILE A 366 14.21 -14.78 -3.74
N VAL A 367 13.07 -14.72 -3.04
CA VAL A 367 12.93 -14.06 -1.75
C VAL A 367 13.09 -15.10 -0.64
N ALA A 368 14.01 -14.84 0.29
CA ALA A 368 14.21 -15.70 1.45
C ALA A 368 12.94 -15.73 2.33
N PRO A 369 12.35 -16.90 2.61
CA PRO A 369 11.16 -17.02 3.44
C PRO A 369 11.47 -16.71 4.91
N GLN A 370 10.45 -16.33 5.69
CA GLN A 370 10.57 -16.02 7.12
C GLN A 370 11.57 -14.90 7.43
N THR A 371 11.70 -13.92 6.54
CA THR A 371 12.62 -12.79 6.74
C THR A 371 11.89 -11.47 6.91
N GLN A 372 12.59 -10.49 7.47
CA GLN A 372 12.11 -9.12 7.64
C GLN A 372 13.12 -8.13 7.08
N CYS A 373 12.63 -7.00 6.60
CA CYS A 373 13.44 -5.87 6.14
C CYS A 373 12.93 -4.58 6.78
N ASP A 374 13.81 -3.86 7.46
CA ASP A 374 13.55 -2.58 8.11
C ASP A 374 13.99 -1.38 7.27
N HIS A 375 14.65 -1.59 6.13
CA HIS A 375 14.96 -0.53 5.19
C HIS A 375 13.67 0.08 4.63
N TYR A 376 13.54 1.41 4.71
CA TYR A 376 12.35 2.08 4.23
C TYR A 376 12.25 2.13 2.70
N LEU A 377 11.02 2.01 2.21
CA LEU A 377 10.66 2.13 0.80
C LEU A 377 9.34 2.90 0.66
N MET A 378 9.00 3.31 -0.56
CA MET A 378 7.85 4.17 -0.85
C MET A 378 7.03 3.59 -2.00
N ILE A 379 5.73 3.85 -2.03
CA ILE A 379 4.80 3.28 -3.02
C ILE A 379 5.23 3.49 -4.48
N GLU A 380 5.79 4.64 -4.87
CA GLU A 380 6.25 4.85 -6.26
C GLU A 380 7.34 3.88 -6.71
N ASP A 381 8.02 3.19 -5.79
CA ASP A 381 9.03 2.17 -6.09
C ASP A 381 8.45 0.88 -6.67
N PHE A 382 7.16 0.63 -6.42
CA PHE A 382 6.50 -0.56 -6.93
C PHE A 382 6.47 -0.55 -8.45
N PHE A 383 6.36 0.63 -9.08
CA PHE A 383 6.37 0.75 -10.54
C PHE A 383 7.65 0.16 -11.16
N PRO A 384 8.88 0.67 -10.86
CA PRO A 384 10.08 0.08 -11.43
C PRO A 384 10.36 -1.33 -10.92
N THR A 385 9.99 -1.66 -9.67
CA THR A 385 10.24 -2.99 -9.12
C THR A 385 9.40 -4.06 -9.81
N ILE A 386 8.11 -3.80 -10.05
CA ILE A 386 7.22 -4.76 -10.73
C ILE A 386 7.65 -4.96 -12.19
N LEU A 387 8.13 -3.91 -12.86
CA LEU A 387 8.70 -4.06 -14.21
C LEU A 387 9.99 -4.88 -14.18
N GLU A 388 10.89 -4.67 -13.20
CA GLU A 388 12.09 -5.50 -13.05
C GLU A 388 11.76 -6.96 -12.72
N MET A 389 10.75 -7.20 -11.86
CA MET A 389 10.20 -8.53 -11.58
C MET A 389 9.67 -9.23 -12.84
N ALA A 390 9.11 -8.45 -13.76
CA ALA A 390 8.59 -8.92 -15.04
C ALA A 390 9.66 -9.10 -16.12
N GLY A 391 10.94 -8.85 -15.81
CA GLY A 391 12.03 -8.88 -16.80
C GLY A 391 11.95 -7.74 -17.83
N VAL A 392 11.25 -6.65 -17.50
CA VAL A 392 11.04 -5.50 -18.38
C VAL A 392 12.09 -4.43 -18.09
N ASP A 393 13.25 -4.55 -18.75
CA ASP A 393 14.38 -3.64 -18.55
C ASP A 393 14.33 -2.41 -19.47
N ASN A 394 13.71 -2.54 -20.65
CA ASN A 394 13.69 -1.52 -21.70
C ASN A 394 12.27 -1.03 -21.97
N TYR A 395 11.86 0.01 -21.26
CA TYR A 395 10.56 0.65 -21.44
C TYR A 395 10.69 2.17 -21.42
N THR A 396 9.77 2.84 -22.11
CA THR A 396 9.70 4.31 -22.15
C THR A 396 8.41 4.76 -21.50
N THR A 397 8.48 5.84 -20.73
CA THR A 397 7.33 6.50 -20.12
C THR A 397 7.26 7.95 -20.58
N VAL A 398 6.05 8.47 -20.80
CA VAL A 398 5.87 9.91 -21.11
C VAL A 398 6.21 10.79 -19.90
N GLN A 399 6.03 10.26 -18.69
CA GLN A 399 6.37 10.91 -17.44
C GLN A 399 7.80 10.61 -16.99
N GLN A 400 8.38 11.52 -16.22
CA GLN A 400 9.54 11.23 -15.38
C GLN A 400 9.10 10.41 -14.16
N ARG A 401 9.90 9.41 -13.79
CA ARG A 401 9.67 8.54 -12.63
C ARG A 401 10.60 8.91 -11.49
N ASP A 402 10.08 8.81 -10.28
CA ASP A 402 10.77 9.09 -9.00
C ASP A 402 11.09 7.80 -8.23
N GLY A 403 10.30 6.74 -8.43
CA GLY A 403 10.48 5.44 -7.77
C GLY A 403 11.84 4.79 -8.06
N ILE A 404 12.35 4.05 -7.08
CA ILE A 404 13.60 3.29 -7.19
C ILE A 404 13.32 1.83 -6.87
N SER A 405 13.73 0.93 -7.76
CA SER A 405 13.49 -0.50 -7.55
C SER A 405 14.06 -0.98 -6.21
N PHE A 406 13.23 -1.72 -5.45
CA PHE A 406 13.63 -2.37 -4.20
C PHE A 406 14.03 -3.84 -4.37
N MET A 407 14.29 -4.29 -5.59
CA MET A 407 14.84 -5.63 -5.87
C MET A 407 16.08 -6.00 -5.04
N PRO A 408 17.02 -5.07 -4.72
CA PRO A 408 18.12 -5.36 -3.82
C PRO A 408 17.67 -5.77 -2.40
N LEU A 409 16.56 -5.21 -1.90
CA LEU A 409 16.01 -5.54 -0.58
C LEU A 409 15.36 -6.93 -0.56
N LEU A 410 14.82 -7.36 -1.71
CA LEU A 410 14.21 -8.68 -1.88
C LEU A 410 15.26 -9.78 -1.99
N THR A 411 16.24 -9.58 -2.87
CA THR A 411 17.22 -10.60 -3.27
C THR A 411 18.47 -10.63 -2.37
N GLY A 412 18.73 -9.54 -1.63
CA GLY A 412 20.00 -9.34 -0.92
C GLY A 412 21.19 -9.10 -1.85
N LYS A 413 20.96 -8.94 -3.15
CA LYS A 413 21.99 -8.70 -4.17
C LYS A 413 21.98 -7.23 -4.58
N GLY A 414 23.17 -6.64 -4.74
CA GLY A 414 23.31 -5.21 -5.01
C GLY A 414 23.18 -4.37 -3.74
N LYS A 415 23.08 -3.04 -3.92
CA LYS A 415 22.99 -2.09 -2.81
C LYS A 415 21.77 -1.19 -3.02
N MET A 416 20.92 -1.10 -2.00
CA MET A 416 19.86 -0.10 -1.97
C MET A 416 20.47 1.29 -1.84
N LYS A 417 20.00 2.25 -2.65
CA LYS A 417 20.50 3.61 -2.59
C LYS A 417 19.96 4.29 -1.33
N ASP A 418 20.86 4.87 -0.54
CA ASP A 418 20.46 5.82 0.50
C ASP A 418 19.71 6.97 -0.17
N ARG A 419 18.54 7.31 0.37
CA ARG A 419 17.71 8.37 -0.19
C ARG A 419 16.79 8.96 0.86
N ASP A 420 16.29 10.13 0.54
CA ASP A 420 15.17 10.73 1.23
C ASP A 420 13.86 10.32 0.57
N ILE A 421 12.80 10.18 1.36
CA ILE A 421 11.42 9.99 0.86
C ILE A 421 10.57 11.19 1.28
N TYR A 422 9.61 11.55 0.44
CA TYR A 422 8.91 12.83 0.50
C TYR A 422 7.41 12.65 0.40
N TRP A 423 6.65 13.39 1.21
CA TRP A 423 5.21 13.49 1.10
C TRP A 423 4.80 14.94 0.91
N HIS A 424 3.72 15.12 0.17
CA HIS A 424 3.18 16.44 -0.12
C HIS A 424 1.66 16.37 -0.19
N TYR A 425 1.00 16.98 0.79
CA TYR A 425 -0.44 17.04 0.92
C TYR A 425 -0.85 18.50 1.13
N PRO A 426 -0.84 19.36 0.09
CA PRO A 426 -1.20 20.78 0.21
C PRO A 426 -2.73 20.97 0.25
N ASN A 427 -3.45 20.06 0.90
CA ASN A 427 -4.89 19.88 0.78
C ASN A 427 -5.57 19.74 2.15
N SER A 428 -6.91 19.67 2.13
CA SER A 428 -7.70 19.30 3.31
C SER A 428 -8.61 18.11 3.05
N TRP A 429 -8.43 17.05 3.83
CA TRP A 429 -9.27 15.86 3.75
C TRP A 429 -10.66 16.07 4.38
N GLY A 430 -10.78 17.02 5.33
CA GLY A 430 -12.02 17.34 6.05
C GLY A 430 -11.89 17.18 7.57
N PRO A 431 -11.53 15.98 8.09
CA PRO A 431 -11.27 15.78 9.52
C PRO A 431 -10.05 16.56 10.03
N SER A 432 -9.96 16.69 11.35
CA SER A 432 -8.81 17.29 12.05
C SER A 432 -8.20 16.29 13.04
N GLY A 433 -6.93 16.49 13.41
CA GLY A 433 -6.22 15.61 14.32
C GLY A 433 -4.70 15.75 14.20
N PRO A 434 -3.92 14.98 14.97
CA PRO A 434 -2.47 15.03 14.94
C PRO A 434 -1.93 14.70 13.54
N GLY A 435 -1.08 15.57 12.99
CA GLY A 435 -0.51 15.46 11.65
C GLY A 435 -1.51 15.60 10.48
N ILE A 436 -2.81 15.86 10.74
CA ILE A 436 -3.82 16.01 9.69
C ILE A 436 -3.92 17.48 9.28
N GLY A 437 -3.83 17.75 7.98
CA GLY A 437 -3.97 19.08 7.39
C GLY A 437 -3.01 19.30 6.23
N ALA A 438 -3.00 20.52 5.69
CA ALA A 438 -2.11 20.87 4.59
C ALA A 438 -0.65 20.84 5.03
N THR A 439 0.07 19.80 4.63
CA THR A 439 1.43 19.49 5.09
C THR A 439 2.35 19.07 3.94
N CYS A 440 3.65 19.17 4.18
CA CYS A 440 4.65 18.40 3.44
C CYS A 440 5.67 17.85 4.43
N SER A 441 6.25 16.70 4.11
CA SER A 441 7.19 16.03 5.01
C SER A 441 8.32 15.33 4.25
N ILE A 442 9.43 15.13 4.95
CA ILE A 442 10.60 14.41 4.48
C ILE A 442 11.03 13.42 5.56
N ARG A 443 11.41 12.21 5.15
CA ARG A 443 12.17 11.27 5.98
C ARG A 443 13.56 11.11 5.38
N SER A 444 14.58 11.42 6.17
CA SER A 444 16.00 11.37 5.82
C SER A 444 16.76 10.60 6.91
N GLY A 445 17.11 9.34 6.64
CA GLY A 445 17.72 8.46 7.64
C GLY A 445 16.79 8.21 8.83
N GLU A 446 17.20 8.59 10.03
CA GLU A 446 16.39 8.46 11.26
C GLU A 446 15.38 9.61 11.46
N TRP A 447 15.58 10.74 10.78
CA TRP A 447 14.86 11.99 11.04
C TRP A 447 13.69 12.19 10.09
N LYS A 448 12.52 12.54 10.65
CA LYS A 448 11.33 12.96 9.91
C LYS A 448 10.97 14.39 10.28
N LEU A 449 10.83 15.25 9.27
CA LEU A 449 10.33 16.62 9.43
C LEU A 449 8.93 16.71 8.85
N VAL A 450 7.98 17.28 9.61
CA VAL A 450 6.63 17.63 9.14
C VAL A 450 6.48 19.15 9.17
N TYR A 451 6.11 19.74 8.03
CA TYR A 451 5.83 21.16 7.88
C TYR A 451 4.34 21.41 7.64
N TYR A 452 3.77 22.38 8.35
CA TYR A 452 2.36 22.78 8.24
C TYR A 452 2.24 24.10 7.49
N PHE A 453 1.53 24.11 6.36
CA PHE A 453 1.37 25.32 5.55
C PHE A 453 0.52 26.41 6.22
N GLY A 454 -0.37 26.01 7.14
CA GLY A 454 -1.32 26.93 7.78
C GLY A 454 -0.67 27.96 8.70
N ASP A 455 0.37 27.55 9.44
CA ASP A 455 1.03 28.38 10.46
C ASP A 455 2.57 28.39 10.36
N GLY A 456 3.15 27.62 9.43
CA GLY A 456 4.59 27.51 9.26
C GLY A 456 5.29 26.64 10.30
N ARG A 457 4.53 25.93 11.15
CA ARG A 457 5.09 25.05 12.18
C ARG A 457 5.90 23.91 11.55
N ARG A 458 6.99 23.56 12.23
CA ARG A 458 7.88 22.45 11.89
C ARG A 458 7.98 21.53 13.11
N GLU A 459 7.65 20.26 12.91
CA GLU A 459 7.83 19.20 13.92
C GLU A 459 8.91 18.24 13.42
N LEU A 460 9.82 17.84 14.31
CA LEU A 460 10.93 16.96 14.00
C LEU A 460 10.92 15.74 14.91
N PHE A 461 10.95 14.54 14.34
CA PHE A 461 10.93 13.27 15.07
C PHE A 461 12.11 12.37 14.67
N ASN A 462 12.69 11.69 15.64
CA ASN A 462 13.59 10.56 15.40
C ASN A 462 12.75 9.27 15.38
N ILE A 463 12.47 8.72 14.20
CA ILE A 463 11.48 7.64 14.06
C ILE A 463 11.93 6.31 14.69
N PRO A 464 13.20 5.87 14.57
CA PRO A 464 13.66 4.67 15.28
C PRO A 464 13.55 4.80 16.81
N ALA A 465 13.84 5.98 17.37
CA ALA A 465 13.80 6.21 18.82
C ALA A 465 12.39 6.54 19.35
N ASP A 466 11.52 7.11 18.50
CA ASP A 466 10.17 7.54 18.85
C ASP A 466 9.18 7.24 17.72
N ILE A 467 8.87 5.95 17.57
CA ILE A 467 7.89 5.46 16.58
C ILE A 467 6.48 6.06 16.78
N SER A 468 6.19 6.56 17.98
CA SER A 468 4.90 7.18 18.33
C SER A 468 4.85 8.68 18.07
N GLU A 469 5.95 9.29 17.57
CA GLU A 469 6.02 10.73 17.24
C GLU A 469 5.47 11.61 18.37
N LYS A 470 5.88 11.33 19.61
CA LYS A 470 5.42 12.04 20.82
C LYS A 470 6.34 13.18 21.24
N HIS A 471 7.60 13.13 20.83
CA HIS A 471 8.64 14.08 21.24
C HIS A 471 9.11 14.90 20.05
N ASP A 472 8.52 16.09 19.88
CA ASP A 472 8.98 17.04 18.87
C ASP A 472 10.33 17.65 19.27
N MET A 473 11.38 17.29 18.52
CA MET A 473 12.76 17.71 18.72
C MET A 473 13.13 18.98 17.95
N ALA A 474 12.18 19.67 17.30
CA ALA A 474 12.49 20.81 16.42
C ALA A 474 13.25 21.95 17.14
N ARG A 475 12.94 22.18 18.42
CA ARG A 475 13.64 23.19 19.26
C ARG A 475 15.03 22.73 19.70
N GLU A 476 15.22 21.42 19.84
CA GLU A 476 16.44 20.80 20.35
C GLU A 476 17.49 20.56 19.24
N LYS A 477 17.02 20.45 17.99
CA LYS A 477 17.83 20.15 16.80
C LYS A 477 17.59 21.14 15.66
N PRO A 478 17.73 22.47 15.87
CA PRO A 478 17.43 23.48 14.85
C PRO A 478 18.27 23.34 13.57
N GLU A 479 19.49 22.81 13.67
CA GLU A 479 20.37 22.50 12.55
C GLU A 479 19.78 21.40 11.64
N VAL A 480 19.20 20.35 12.23
CA VAL A 480 18.54 19.27 11.49
C VAL A 480 17.27 19.79 10.82
N VAL A 481 16.47 20.61 11.54
CA VAL A 481 15.29 21.27 10.96
C VAL A 481 15.68 22.09 9.73
N LYS A 482 16.73 22.92 9.83
CA LYS A 482 17.20 23.75 8.72
C LYS A 482 17.67 22.90 7.52
N GLU A 483 18.41 21.82 7.77
CA GLU A 483 18.86 20.93 6.70
C GLU A 483 17.68 20.27 5.98
N LEU A 484 16.77 19.65 6.74
CA LEU A 484 15.63 18.93 6.18
C LEU A 484 14.63 19.86 5.51
N SER A 485 14.39 21.06 6.06
CA SER A 485 13.60 22.10 5.41
C SER A 485 14.15 22.44 4.02
N ARG A 486 15.47 22.60 3.90
CA ARG A 486 16.13 22.90 2.60
C ARG A 486 16.01 21.72 1.63
N LYS A 487 16.25 20.48 2.08
CA LYS A 487 16.10 19.28 1.24
C LYS A 487 14.67 19.15 0.73
N LEU A 488 13.68 19.23 1.62
CA LEU A 488 12.26 19.15 1.30
C LEU A 488 11.85 20.24 0.31
N SER A 489 12.19 21.49 0.57
CA SER A 489 11.82 22.62 -0.29
C SER A 489 12.48 22.55 -1.67
N ASN A 490 13.74 22.10 -1.73
CA ASN A 490 14.44 21.89 -3.00
C ASN A 490 13.79 20.78 -3.83
N TYR A 491 13.43 19.66 -3.18
CA TYR A 491 12.73 18.58 -3.85
C TYR A 491 11.38 19.04 -4.40
N LEU A 492 10.55 19.67 -3.56
CA LEU A 492 9.22 20.17 -3.94
C LEU A 492 9.31 21.15 -5.12
N ARG A 493 10.29 22.08 -5.12
CA ARG A 493 10.52 22.97 -6.26
C ARG A 493 11.00 22.24 -7.50
N SER A 494 11.85 21.21 -7.37
CA SER A 494 12.38 20.44 -8.50
C SER A 494 11.33 19.62 -9.24
N VAL A 495 10.23 19.28 -8.57
CA VAL A 495 9.11 18.52 -9.14
C VAL A 495 7.89 19.39 -9.43
N ASP A 496 8.06 20.72 -9.39
CA ASP A 496 6.99 21.70 -9.58
C ASP A 496 5.78 21.43 -8.66
N ALA A 497 6.04 21.13 -7.40
CA ALA A 497 4.98 20.90 -6.42
C ALA A 497 4.18 22.19 -6.16
N GLN A 498 2.86 22.04 -6.01
CA GLN A 498 1.98 23.16 -5.69
C GLN A 498 2.00 23.49 -4.19
N ARG A 499 1.54 24.67 -3.77
CA ARG A 499 1.34 24.98 -2.35
C ARG A 499 0.10 25.86 -2.17
N PRO A 500 -0.54 25.85 -0.99
CA PRO A 500 -1.67 26.73 -0.73
C PRO A 500 -1.28 28.21 -0.84
N LEU A 501 -2.26 29.08 -1.07
CA LEU A 501 -2.11 30.52 -0.83
C LEU A 501 -2.61 30.86 0.57
N LEU A 502 -2.01 31.84 1.23
CA LEU A 502 -2.54 32.43 2.46
C LEU A 502 -3.66 33.42 2.12
N ARG A 503 -4.85 33.21 2.68
CA ARG A 503 -6.05 34.03 2.38
C ARG A 503 -5.85 35.50 2.74
N ALA A 504 -5.16 35.78 3.83
CA ALA A 504 -4.91 37.14 4.33
C ALA A 504 -4.07 37.98 3.36
N THR A 505 -3.08 37.38 2.68
CA THR A 505 -2.13 38.10 1.83
C THR A 505 -2.30 37.81 0.35
N ARG A 506 -3.03 36.75 0.00
CA ARG A 506 -3.12 36.16 -1.35
C ARG A 506 -1.76 35.75 -1.95
N GLN A 507 -0.73 35.61 -1.11
CA GLN A 507 0.58 35.12 -1.50
C GLN A 507 0.67 33.61 -1.26
N PRO A 508 1.55 32.89 -1.99
CA PRO A 508 1.84 31.49 -1.67
C PRO A 508 2.31 31.34 -0.22
N ALA A 509 1.82 30.30 0.47
CA ALA A 509 2.32 29.92 1.78
C ALA A 509 3.83 29.63 1.67
N PRO A 510 4.68 30.05 2.62
CA PRO A 510 6.12 29.84 2.51
C PRO A 510 6.47 28.35 2.39
N TRP A 511 7.55 28.05 1.68
CA TRP A 511 8.17 26.73 1.69
C TRP A 511 8.86 26.51 3.05
N PRO A 512 9.12 25.24 3.45
CA PRO A 512 9.76 24.94 4.73
C PRO A 512 11.08 25.67 5.01
N ASP A 513 11.81 26.10 3.98
CA ASP A 513 13.09 26.81 4.08
C ASP A 513 13.00 28.34 3.93
N GLU A 514 11.79 28.89 3.82
CA GLU A 514 11.52 30.32 3.70
C GLU A 514 11.15 30.99 5.04
N ILE A 515 11.22 30.25 6.17
CA ILE A 515 10.85 30.70 7.53
C ILE A 515 11.97 30.51 8.55
#